data_AF-A0A5V9GC80-F1
#
_entry.id   AF-A0A5V9GC80-F1
#
_cell.length_a   1.000
_cell.length_b   1.000
_cell.length_c   1.000
_cell.angle_alpha   90.00
_cell.angle_beta   90.00
_cell.angle_gamma   90.00
#
_symmetry.space_group_name_H-M   'P 1'
#
loop_
_entity.id
_entity.type
_entity.pdbx_description
1 polymer ?
#
loop_
_entity_poly.entity_id
_entity_poly.type
_entity_poly.pdbx_seq_one_letter_code
_entity_poly.pdbx_strand_id
1 'polypeptide(L)'
;MEKWVRERSHVYVRHGGKTARRAMVKRLIAILEDIAANEKGVKSPSQVGRAHIHRYYARHQRLRATTLRDHFYAFRLLWELLGRDGDPPRPKDAGAPG
;
A
#
# COMPACT_ATOMS: atom_id res chain seq x y z
N MET A 1 -1.86 11.92 5.27
CA MET A 1 -1.76 10.44 5.16
C MET A 1 -1.06 9.81 6.35
N GLU A 2 0.14 10.29 6.71
CA GLU A 2 1.00 9.66 7.72
C GLU A 2 0.32 9.38 9.08
N LYS A 3 -0.30 10.37 9.72
CA LYS A 3 -0.86 10.25 11.08
C LYS A 3 -1.81 9.06 11.23
N TRP A 4 -2.76 8.92 10.30
CA TRP A 4 -3.75 7.84 10.28
C TRP A 4 -3.10 6.45 10.21
N VAL A 5 -2.05 6.31 9.39
CA VAL A 5 -1.34 5.04 9.21
C VAL A 5 -0.59 4.69 10.48
N ARG A 6 0.12 5.64 11.09
CA ARG A 6 0.87 5.40 12.33
C ARG A 6 -0.06 4.98 13.47
N GLU A 7 -1.16 5.70 13.69
CA GLU A 7 -2.13 5.41 14.76
C GLU A 7 -2.68 3.98 14.67
N ARG A 8 -3.05 3.52 13.46
CA ARG A 8 -3.60 2.17 13.25
C ARG A 8 -2.54 1.08 13.13
N SER A 9 -1.34 1.44 12.68
CA SER A 9 -0.22 0.50 12.58
C SER A 9 0.28 0.05 13.94
N HIS A 10 0.00 0.76 15.04
CA HIS A 10 0.40 0.36 16.40
C HIS A 10 -0.12 -1.04 16.78
N VAL A 11 -1.31 -1.43 16.32
CA VAL A 11 -1.90 -2.75 16.61
C VAL A 11 -1.13 -3.87 15.91
N TYR A 12 -0.78 -3.66 14.64
CA TYR A 12 -0.08 -4.68 13.85
C TYR A 12 1.38 -4.90 14.40
N VAL A 13 1.98 -3.98 15.20
CA VAL A 13 3.43 -4.03 15.64
C VAL A 13 3.73 -5.09 16.69
N ARG A 14 2.72 -5.75 17.26
CA ARG A 14 2.93 -6.61 18.43
C ARG A 14 3.62 -7.94 18.17
N HIS A 15 3.70 -8.44 16.92
CA HIS A 15 4.10 -9.82 16.64
C HIS A 15 5.23 -10.02 15.61
N GLY A 16 6.11 -9.03 15.38
CA GLY A 16 7.24 -9.21 14.45
C GLY A 16 8.39 -8.22 14.60
N GLY A 17 9.47 -8.42 13.82
CA GLY A 17 10.69 -7.60 13.87
C GLY A 17 10.44 -6.10 13.64
N LYS A 18 10.78 -5.28 14.64
CA LYS A 18 10.51 -3.83 14.71
C LYS A 18 10.99 -3.04 13.50
N THR A 19 12.12 -3.43 12.89
CA THR A 19 12.78 -2.70 11.79
C THR A 19 12.08 -2.90 10.45
N ALA A 20 11.88 -4.15 10.03
CA ALA A 20 11.22 -4.48 8.76
C ALA A 20 9.81 -3.87 8.68
N ARG A 21 9.15 -3.84 9.83
CA ARG A 21 7.85 -3.23 9.97
C ARG A 21 7.85 -1.71 9.81
N ARG A 22 8.79 -1.00 10.45
CA ARG A 22 8.92 0.45 10.29
C ARG A 22 9.18 0.81 8.83
N ALA A 23 9.98 0.01 8.14
CA ALA A 23 10.20 0.16 6.70
C ALA A 23 8.90 -0.04 5.90
N MET A 24 8.09 -1.06 6.22
CA MET A 24 6.80 -1.29 5.57
C MET A 24 5.82 -0.14 5.80
N VAL A 25 5.70 0.37 7.03
CA VAL A 25 4.84 1.52 7.35
C VAL A 25 5.30 2.77 6.61
N LYS A 26 6.61 3.05 6.59
CA LYS A 26 7.18 4.19 5.84
C LYS A 26 6.89 4.06 4.35
N ARG A 27 7.01 2.86 3.80
CA ARG A 27 6.67 2.57 2.40
C ARG A 27 5.19 2.79 2.10
N LEU A 28 4.29 2.31 2.97
CA LEU A 28 2.86 2.55 2.82
C LEU A 28 2.54 4.05 2.82
N ILE A 29 3.14 4.83 3.72
CA ILE A 29 2.96 6.29 3.77
C ILE A 29 3.38 6.92 2.44
N ALA A 30 4.58 6.60 1.94
CA ALA A 30 5.08 7.15 0.68
C ALA A 30 4.17 6.81 -0.52
N ILE A 31 3.67 5.58 -0.58
CA ILE A 31 2.71 5.15 -1.63
C ILE A 31 1.39 5.93 -1.53
N LEU A 32 0.86 6.11 -0.32
CA LEU A 32 -0.38 6.84 -0.11
C LEU A 32 -0.24 8.33 -0.44
N GLU A 33 0.93 8.92 -0.17
CA GLU A 33 1.25 10.29 -0.53
C GLU A 33 1.38 10.46 -2.06
N ASP A 34 2.02 9.51 -2.76
CA ASP A 34 2.01 9.49 -4.23
C ASP A 34 0.58 9.44 -4.78
N ILE A 35 -0.26 8.55 -4.25
CA ILE A 35 -1.66 8.45 -4.69
C ILE A 35 -2.40 9.75 -4.43
N ALA A 36 -2.23 10.36 -3.25
CA ALA A 36 -2.87 11.63 -2.92
C ALA A 36 -2.42 12.79 -3.83
N ALA A 37 -1.15 12.80 -4.24
CA ALA A 37 -0.60 13.80 -5.14
C ALA A 37 -1.11 13.65 -6.58
N ASN A 38 -1.39 12.43 -7.03
CA ASN A 38 -1.81 12.14 -8.41
C ASN A 38 -3.34 11.98 -8.59
N GLU A 39 -4.09 11.68 -7.54
CA GLU A 39 -5.54 11.45 -7.61
C GLU A 39 -6.31 12.60 -6.94
N LYS A 40 -7.14 13.31 -7.72
CA LYS A 40 -7.99 14.39 -7.19
C LYS A 40 -8.99 13.82 -6.18
N GLY A 41 -9.03 14.41 -4.98
CA GLY A 41 -10.01 14.09 -3.93
C GLY A 41 -9.56 13.04 -2.91
N VAL A 42 -8.39 12.41 -3.09
CA VAL A 42 -7.83 11.46 -2.11
C VAL A 42 -7.07 12.23 -1.03
N LYS A 43 -7.68 12.38 0.15
CA LYS A 43 -7.12 13.08 1.31
C LYS A 43 -6.86 12.16 2.51
N SER A 44 -7.49 10.99 2.54
CA SER A 44 -7.33 10.01 3.60
C SER A 44 -7.07 8.58 3.06
N PRO A 45 -6.40 7.72 3.84
CA PRO A 45 -6.10 6.35 3.40
C PRO A 45 -7.34 5.50 3.13
N SER A 46 -8.47 5.78 3.79
CA SER A 46 -9.73 5.07 3.59
C SER A 46 -10.36 5.32 2.21
N GLN A 47 -10.05 6.44 1.57
CA GLN A 47 -10.52 6.76 0.21
C GLN A 47 -9.74 6.03 -0.88
N VAL A 48 -8.58 5.44 -0.55
CA VAL A 48 -7.81 4.64 -1.49
C VAL A 48 -8.55 3.34 -1.75
N GLY A 49 -8.87 3.06 -3.01
CA GLY A 49 -9.62 1.88 -3.45
C GLY A 49 -8.89 1.14 -4.56
N ARG A 50 -9.49 0.04 -5.05
CA ARG A 50 -8.87 -0.82 -6.08
C ARG A 50 -8.46 -0.03 -7.34
N ALA A 51 -9.31 0.89 -7.80
CA ALA A 51 -9.04 1.72 -8.97
C ALA A 51 -7.79 2.60 -8.79
N HIS A 52 -7.61 3.21 -7.62
CA HIS A 52 -6.42 4.02 -7.29
C HIS A 52 -5.15 3.16 -7.31
N ILE A 53 -5.23 1.91 -6.84
CA ILE A 53 -4.10 0.95 -6.87
C ILE A 53 -3.74 0.56 -8.31
N HIS A 54 -4.72 0.29 -9.16
CA HIS A 54 -4.46 0.02 -10.58
C HIS A 54 -3.75 1.19 -11.27
N ARG A 55 -4.22 2.43 -11.04
CA ARG A 55 -3.59 3.64 -11.58
C ARG A 55 -2.18 3.84 -11.02
N TYR A 56 -1.99 3.59 -9.72
CA TYR A 56 -0.67 3.64 -9.09
C TYR A 56 0.31 2.69 -9.78
N TYR A 57 -0.07 1.43 -10.01
CA TYR A 57 0.78 0.47 -10.72
C TYR A 57 1.03 0.86 -12.18
N ALA A 58 0.04 1.41 -12.88
CA ALA A 58 0.23 1.90 -14.24
C ALA A 58 1.30 3.01 -14.30
N ARG A 59 1.30 3.95 -13.34
CA ARG A 59 2.35 4.98 -13.24
C ARG A 59 3.73 4.40 -12.91
N HIS A 60 3.77 3.32 -12.13
CA HIS A 60 4.99 2.71 -11.60
C HIS A 60 5.43 1.43 -12.33
N GLN A 61 4.99 1.24 -13.59
CA GLN A 61 5.28 0.03 -14.38
C GLN A 61 6.79 -0.21 -14.63
N ARG A 62 7.63 0.82 -14.47
CA ARG A 62 9.10 0.72 -14.64
C ARG A 62 9.83 0.21 -13.40
N LEU A 63 9.13 0.01 -12.28
CA LEU A 63 9.74 -0.52 -11.06
C LEU A 63 10.09 -2.00 -11.23
N ARG A 64 11.16 -2.43 -10.55
CA ARG A 64 11.55 -3.84 -10.51
C ARG A 64 10.45 -4.69 -9.86
N ALA A 65 10.31 -5.94 -10.30
CA ALA A 65 9.34 -6.88 -9.76
C ALA A 65 9.43 -7.04 -8.22
N THR A 66 10.65 -7.01 -7.67
CA THR A 66 10.88 -7.04 -6.21
C THR A 66 10.29 -5.83 -5.50
N THR A 67 10.42 -4.64 -6.08
CA THR A 67 9.83 -3.40 -5.57
C THR A 67 8.31 -3.42 -5.69
N LEU A 68 7.76 -3.88 -6.81
CA LEU A 68 6.31 -4.03 -6.99
C LEU A 68 5.69 -5.00 -5.98
N ARG A 69 6.40 -6.08 -5.65
CA ARG A 69 6.02 -7.03 -4.60
C ARG A 69 6.00 -6.37 -3.21
N ASP A 70 7.02 -5.59 -2.88
CA ASP A 70 7.04 -4.82 -1.63
C ASP A 70 5.89 -3.81 -1.55
N HIS A 71 5.51 -3.20 -2.69
CA HIS A 71 4.38 -2.28 -2.76
C HIS A 71 3.05 -3.01 -2.59
N PHE A 72 2.91 -4.22 -3.14
CA PHE A 72 1.75 -5.08 -2.89
C PHE A 72 1.58 -5.39 -1.40
N TYR A 73 2.66 -5.74 -0.68
CA TYR A 73 2.59 -5.97 0.76
C TYR A 73 2.23 -4.69 1.56
N ALA A 74 2.62 -3.51 1.08
CA ALA A 74 2.17 -2.25 1.66
C ALA A 74 0.65 -2.05 1.47
N PHE A 75 0.10 -2.35 0.30
CA PHE A 75 -1.36 -2.28 0.07
C PHE A 75 -2.12 -3.34 0.85
N ARG A 76 -1.55 -4.54 1.03
CA ARG A 76 -2.10 -5.59 1.90
C ARG A 76 -2.28 -5.06 3.31
N LEU A 77 -1.24 -4.43 3.86
CA LEU A 77 -1.30 -3.78 5.16
C LEU A 77 -2.42 -2.73 5.18
N LEU A 78 -2.56 -1.90 4.15
CA LEU A 78 -3.66 -0.94 4.08
C LEU A 78 -5.03 -1.62 4.16
N TRP A 79 -5.22 -2.75 3.46
CA TRP A 79 -6.47 -3.52 3.51
C TRP A 79 -6.77 -4.06 4.92
N GLU A 80 -5.76 -4.62 5.58
CA GLU A 80 -5.86 -5.09 6.97
C GLU A 80 -6.23 -3.94 7.92
N LEU A 81 -5.57 -2.77 7.80
CA LEU A 81 -5.85 -1.60 8.63
C LEU A 81 -7.25 -1.00 8.38
N LEU A 82 -7.81 -1.23 7.19
CA LEU A 82 -9.17 -0.81 6.83
C LEU A 82 -10.22 -1.87 7.15
N GLY A 83 -9.82 -3.07 7.57
CA GLY A 83 -10.73 -4.20 7.79
C GLY A 83 -11.44 -4.65 6.51
N ARG A 84 -10.80 -4.50 5.35
CA ARG A 84 -11.37 -4.93 4.06
C ARG A 84 -11.09 -6.40 3.82
N ASP A 85 -12.12 -7.11 3.38
CA ASP A 85 -11.98 -8.50 2.97
C ASP A 85 -11.23 -8.64 1.64
N GLY A 86 -10.50 -9.75 1.52
CA GLY A 86 -9.72 -10.12 0.35
C GLY A 86 -8.41 -9.35 0.17
N ASP A 87 -7.78 -9.57 -0.98
CA ASP A 87 -6.50 -8.93 -1.36
C ASP A 87 -6.72 -7.63 -2.14
N PRO A 88 -5.83 -6.63 -2.00
CA PRO A 88 -5.74 -5.52 -2.93
C PRO A 88 -5.35 -6.02 -4.33
N PRO A 89 -5.55 -5.20 -5.39
CA PRO A 89 -5.07 -5.55 -6.72
C PRO A 89 -3.58 -5.87 -6.73
N ARG A 90 -3.20 -6.90 -7.49
CA ARG A 90 -1.80 -7.26 -7.72
C ARG A 90 -1.22 -6.46 -8.89
N PRO A 91 0.09 -6.17 -8.88
CA PRO A 91 0.74 -5.58 -10.05
C PRO A 91 0.73 -6.56 -11.22
N LYS A 92 0.50 -6.05 -12.44
CA LYS A 92 0.37 -6.89 -13.66
C LYS A 92 1.64 -7.73 -13.96
N ASP A 93 2.81 -7.24 -13.58
CA ASP A 93 4.10 -7.93 -13.76
C ASP A 93 4.48 -8.90 -12.64
N ALA A 94 3.66 -9.03 -11.59
CA ALA A 94 3.89 -10.03 -10.55
C ALA A 94 3.29 -11.39 -10.92
N GLY A 95 3.71 -11.93 -12.07
CA GLY A 95 3.58 -13.35 -12.42
C GLY A 95 2.22 -14.00 -12.15
N ALA A 96 1.12 -13.37 -12.58
CA ALA A 96 -0.12 -14.12 -12.74
C ALA A 96 0.01 -14.93 -14.04
N PRO A 97 -0.06 -16.27 -14.01
CA PRO A 97 -0.23 -17.03 -15.25
C PRO A 97 -1.58 -16.60 -15.84
N GLY A 98 -1.54 -16.17 -17.10
CA GLY A 98 -2.74 -16.00 -17.92
C GLY A 98 -3.37 -17.34 -18.26
#